data_AF-A0A2E9QNU6-F1
#
_entry.id   AF-A0A2E9QNU6-F1
#
_cell.length_a   1.000
_cell.length_b   1.000
_cell.length_c   1.000
_cell.angle_alpha   90.00
_cell.angle_beta   90.00
_cell.angle_gamma   90.00
#
_symmetry.space_group_name_H-M   'P 1'
#
loop_
_entity.id
_entity.type
_entity.pdbx_description
1 polymer ?
#
loop_
_entity_poly.entity_id
_entity_poly.type
_entity_poly.pdbx_seq_one_letter_code
_entity_poly.pdbx_strand_id
1 'polypeptide(L)'
;MSSLDLALAIQGIPSLRGVFVTALPECLLFDALLSEEHQDTKSVEEVAMLFGELLQTNQRTLQLLGAQQPHAQLLVEHQEMLFCIRPLPFQFALGIIYEPDVPLGLVRVFASQIAGHITSQLEDIARQAGSRGGVLLDYALGHLPEPSTVVRRLSLRTGIPMDTLHQPALLSEKETELLEGAVCDILGVEHIELAS
;
A
#
# COMPACT_ATOMS: atom_id res chain seq x y z
N MET A 1 -10.14 -1.00 -3.83
CA MET A 1 -8.83 -0.85 -3.18
C MET A 1 -8.14 0.31 -3.86
N SER A 2 -7.79 1.36 -3.13
CA SER A 2 -6.98 2.46 -3.65
C SER A 2 -5.57 1.92 -3.93
N SER A 3 -5.23 1.73 -5.21
CA SER A 3 -3.86 1.43 -5.63
C SER A 3 -2.97 2.63 -5.36
N LEU A 4 -1.69 2.39 -5.10
CA LEU A 4 -0.71 3.46 -4.96
C LEU A 4 -0.45 4.05 -6.35
N ASP A 5 -0.22 5.36 -6.42
CA ASP A 5 0.30 6.00 -7.62
C ASP A 5 1.83 5.80 -7.66
N LEU A 6 2.23 4.57 -7.98
CA LEU A 6 3.64 4.20 -8.10
C LEU A 6 4.29 4.91 -9.29
N ALA A 7 3.54 5.18 -10.36
CA ALA A 7 4.05 5.85 -11.55
C ALA A 7 4.53 7.27 -11.24
N LEU A 8 3.74 8.02 -10.44
CA LEU A 8 4.15 9.32 -9.93
C LEU A 8 5.37 9.21 -9.00
N ALA A 9 5.38 8.21 -8.11
CA ALA A 9 6.45 8.04 -7.14
C ALA A 9 7.83 7.78 -7.78
N ILE A 10 7.86 7.14 -8.95
CA ILE A 10 9.09 6.80 -9.68
C ILE A 10 9.48 7.80 -10.78
N GLN A 11 8.66 8.83 -11.00
CA GLN A 11 8.86 9.76 -12.12
C GLN A 11 10.23 10.43 -12.06
N GLY A 12 11.00 10.32 -13.16
CA GLY A 12 12.31 10.94 -13.29
C GLY A 12 13.46 10.18 -12.61
N ILE A 13 13.22 8.95 -12.15
CA ILE A 13 14.28 8.09 -11.58
C ILE A 13 14.90 7.25 -12.69
N PRO A 14 16.17 7.46 -13.04
CA PRO A 14 16.82 6.73 -14.12
C PRO A 14 17.11 5.28 -13.69
N SER A 15 17.26 4.41 -14.70
CA SER A 15 17.78 3.05 -14.50
C SER A 15 16.96 2.19 -13.53
N LEU A 16 15.67 2.48 -13.39
CA LEU A 16 14.74 1.73 -12.55
C LEU A 16 14.15 0.56 -13.35
N ARG A 17 14.25 -0.65 -12.82
CA ARG A 17 13.60 -1.85 -13.39
C ARG A 17 12.25 -2.15 -12.76
N GLY A 18 12.09 -1.84 -11.47
CA GLY A 18 10.80 -2.02 -10.81
C GLY A 18 10.76 -1.56 -9.36
N VAL A 19 9.54 -1.37 -8.87
CA VAL A 19 9.20 -1.02 -7.49
C VAL A 19 8.11 -1.95 -6.99
N PHE A 20 8.25 -2.39 -5.75
CA PHE A 20 7.36 -3.32 -5.07
C PHE A 20 7.04 -2.79 -3.69
N VAL A 21 5.76 -2.80 -3.34
CA VAL A 21 5.26 -2.52 -2.00
C VAL A 21 4.70 -3.83 -1.46
N THR A 22 5.29 -4.30 -0.37
CA THR A 22 4.95 -5.58 0.26
C THR A 22 4.34 -5.31 1.62
N ALA A 23 3.16 -5.86 1.90
CA ALA A 23 2.54 -5.87 3.21
C ALA A 23 3.25 -6.88 4.13
N LEU A 24 3.52 -6.46 5.36
CA LEU A 24 4.10 -7.26 6.44
C LEU A 24 3.03 -7.46 7.53
N PRO A 25 3.12 -8.52 8.35
CA PRO A 25 4.16 -9.55 8.35
C PRO A 25 4.00 -10.67 7.31
N GLU A 26 2.87 -10.75 6.60
CA GLU A 26 2.52 -11.88 5.74
C GLU A 26 3.30 -11.93 4.42
N CYS A 27 4.11 -10.90 4.13
CA CYS A 27 4.93 -10.80 2.92
C CYS A 27 4.10 -10.86 1.63
N LEU A 28 2.94 -10.23 1.64
CA LEU A 28 2.02 -10.20 0.50
C LEU A 28 2.29 -8.99 -0.39
N LEU A 29 2.19 -9.17 -1.69
CA LEU A 29 2.25 -8.05 -2.63
C LEU A 29 1.06 -7.12 -2.39
N PHE A 30 1.35 -5.85 -2.11
CA PHE A 30 0.33 -4.80 -2.01
C PHE A 30 0.19 -4.06 -3.34
N ASP A 31 1.32 -3.64 -3.92
CA ASP A 31 1.35 -2.98 -5.22
C ASP A 31 2.73 -3.15 -5.86
N ALA A 32 2.82 -3.13 -7.19
CA ALA A 32 4.07 -3.19 -7.91
C ALA A 32 3.99 -2.49 -9.27
N LEU A 33 5.12 -1.91 -9.67
CA LEU A 33 5.30 -1.32 -10.98
C LEU A 33 6.64 -1.77 -11.57
N LEU A 34 6.57 -2.42 -12.73
CA LEU A 34 7.73 -2.95 -13.47
C LEU A 34 7.90 -2.16 -14.77
N SER A 35 9.15 -2.00 -15.19
CA SER A 35 9.46 -1.48 -16.53
C SER A 35 8.90 -2.42 -17.61
N GLU A 36 8.40 -1.87 -18.72
CA GLU A 36 7.77 -2.62 -19.82
C GLU A 36 8.66 -3.74 -20.37
N GLU A 37 9.98 -3.52 -20.39
CA GLU A 37 10.98 -4.49 -20.86
C GLU A 37 11.11 -5.72 -19.95
N HIS A 38 10.60 -5.65 -18.72
CA HIS A 38 10.75 -6.67 -17.68
C HIS A 38 9.39 -7.21 -17.18
N GLN A 39 8.31 -7.01 -17.95
CA GLN A 39 6.94 -7.45 -17.62
C GLN A 39 6.71 -8.98 -17.71
N ASP A 40 7.73 -9.77 -18.04
CA ASP A 40 7.63 -11.22 -18.17
C ASP A 40 7.72 -11.92 -16.80
N THR A 41 6.83 -11.55 -15.88
CA THR A 41 6.89 -11.98 -14.48
C THR A 41 5.75 -12.92 -14.13
N LYS A 42 6.03 -14.22 -14.22
CA LYS A 42 5.33 -15.25 -13.43
C LYS A 42 5.67 -15.19 -11.93
N SER A 43 6.36 -14.15 -11.46
CA SER A 43 7.07 -14.10 -10.18
C SER A 43 6.98 -12.76 -9.42
N VAL A 44 6.05 -11.85 -9.73
CA VAL A 44 5.95 -10.54 -9.02
C VAL A 44 5.68 -10.74 -7.53
N GLU A 45 4.73 -11.62 -7.23
CA GLU A 45 4.35 -12.01 -5.88
C GLU A 45 5.49 -12.73 -5.17
N GLU A 46 6.23 -13.59 -5.88
CA GLU A 46 7.40 -14.29 -5.33
C GLU A 46 8.52 -13.31 -4.96
N VAL A 47 8.77 -12.29 -5.80
CA VAL A 47 9.74 -11.23 -5.52
C VAL A 47 9.31 -10.38 -4.33
N ALA A 48 8.03 -9.99 -4.27
CA ALA A 48 7.49 -9.25 -3.14
C ALA A 48 7.60 -10.03 -1.82
N MET A 49 7.30 -11.34 -1.87
CA MET A 49 7.45 -12.26 -0.74
C MET A 49 8.90 -12.34 -0.28
N LEU A 50 9.83 -12.58 -1.22
CA LEU A 50 11.27 -12.62 -0.94
C LEU A 50 11.75 -11.30 -0.31
N PHE A 51 11.30 -10.15 -0.80
CA PHE A 51 11.66 -8.86 -0.22
C PHE A 51 11.17 -8.70 1.22
N GLY A 52 9.94 -9.14 1.52
CA GLY A 52 9.42 -9.17 2.88
C GLY A 52 10.27 -10.05 3.81
N GLU A 53 10.57 -11.28 3.38
CA GLU A 53 11.37 -12.25 4.13
C GLU A 53 12.79 -11.75 4.40
N LEU A 54 13.46 -11.17 3.39
CA LEU A 54 14.80 -10.61 3.52
C LEU A 54 14.82 -9.45 4.51
N LEU A 55 13.82 -8.56 4.46
CA LEU A 55 13.72 -7.44 5.39
C LEU A 55 13.51 -7.93 6.82
N GLN A 56 12.58 -8.85 7.05
CA GLN A 56 12.32 -9.41 8.39
C GLN A 56 13.54 -10.13 8.94
N THR A 57 14.23 -10.93 8.10
CA THR A 57 15.47 -11.63 8.48
C THR A 57 16.57 -10.64 8.85
N ASN A 58 16.73 -9.57 8.07
CA ASN A 58 17.69 -8.51 8.36
C ASN A 58 17.36 -7.80 9.68
N GLN A 59 16.10 -7.42 9.89
CA GLN A 59 15.65 -6.78 11.14
C GLN A 59 15.92 -7.65 12.36
N ARG A 60 15.60 -8.96 12.28
CA ARG A 60 15.86 -9.92 13.35
C ARG A 60 17.36 -10.08 13.63
N THR A 61 18.17 -10.11 12.57
CA THR A 61 19.63 -10.18 12.69
C THR A 61 20.17 -8.94 13.41
N LEU A 62 19.73 -7.75 13.03
CA LEU A 62 20.13 -6.49 13.65
C LEU A 62 19.70 -6.40 15.12
N GLN A 63 18.50 -6.89 15.45
CA GLN A 63 18.04 -6.99 16.84
C GLN A 63 18.94 -7.91 17.68
N LEU A 64 19.31 -9.08 17.15
CA LEU A 64 20.23 -10.01 17.83
C LEU A 64 21.62 -9.42 18.02
N LEU A 65 22.07 -8.54 17.12
CA LEU A 65 23.33 -7.81 17.22
C LEU A 65 23.25 -6.58 18.13
N GLY A 66 22.08 -6.29 18.73
CA GLY A 66 21.89 -5.15 19.63
C GLY A 66 21.86 -3.79 18.91
N ALA A 67 21.54 -3.77 17.62
CA ALA A 67 21.44 -2.52 16.87
C ALA A 67 20.31 -1.65 17.43
N GLN A 68 20.63 -0.38 17.70
CA GLN A 68 19.69 0.62 18.22
C GLN A 68 18.61 1.02 17.19
N GLN A 69 18.88 0.78 15.90
CA GLN A 69 17.95 1.09 14.80
C GLN A 69 17.69 -0.19 13.98
N PRO A 70 16.66 -0.98 14.33
CA PRO A 70 16.36 -2.22 13.62
C PRO A 70 15.83 -1.99 12.20
N HIS A 71 15.42 -0.76 11.86
CA HIS A 71 14.82 -0.40 10.57
C HIS A 71 15.84 -0.01 9.49
N ALA A 72 16.98 -0.70 9.42
CA ALA A 72 17.98 -0.43 8.41
C ALA A 72 17.54 -0.94 7.03
N GLN A 73 17.86 -0.16 5.99
CA GLN A 73 17.74 -0.59 4.60
C GLN A 73 18.73 -1.72 4.30
N LEU A 74 18.33 -2.67 3.45
CA LEU A 74 19.18 -3.69 2.86
C LEU A 74 19.50 -3.29 1.43
N LEU A 75 20.76 -3.39 1.04
CA LEU A 75 21.22 -3.18 -0.33
C LEU A 75 21.92 -4.44 -0.79
N VAL A 76 21.54 -4.95 -1.95
CA VAL A 76 22.17 -6.13 -2.57
C VAL A 76 22.61 -5.75 -3.97
N GLU A 77 23.88 -6.03 -4.25
CA GLU A 77 24.49 -5.82 -5.55
C GLU A 77 24.70 -7.19 -6.21
N HIS A 78 24.12 -7.36 -7.39
CA HIS A 78 24.32 -8.50 -8.26
C HIS A 78 24.92 -8.01 -9.58
N GLN A 79 25.57 -8.89 -10.33
CA GLN A 79 26.23 -8.53 -11.60
C GLN A 79 25.27 -7.91 -12.61
N GLU A 80 24.00 -8.31 -12.57
CA GLU A 80 22.98 -7.91 -13.53
C GLU A 80 21.98 -6.91 -12.97
N MET A 81 21.95 -6.67 -11.66
CA MET A 81 20.93 -5.85 -11.02
C MET A 81 21.39 -5.38 -9.65
N LEU A 82 20.86 -4.25 -9.24
CA LEU A 82 20.97 -3.79 -7.87
C LEU A 82 19.59 -3.73 -7.28
N PHE A 83 19.41 -4.16 -6.03
CA PHE A 83 18.15 -3.94 -5.34
C PHE A 83 18.32 -3.39 -3.93
N CYS A 84 17.38 -2.53 -3.56
CA CYS A 84 17.28 -1.86 -2.28
C CYS A 84 15.95 -2.24 -1.65
N ILE A 85 16.00 -2.73 -0.41
CA ILE A 85 14.81 -3.07 0.37
C ILE A 85 14.84 -2.22 1.63
N ARG A 86 13.74 -1.54 1.92
CA ARG A 86 13.64 -0.69 3.11
C ARG A 86 12.28 -0.83 3.78
N PRO A 87 12.22 -0.68 5.11
CA PRO A 87 10.94 -0.59 5.78
C PRO A 87 10.22 0.70 5.42
N LEU A 88 8.89 0.61 5.35
CA LEU A 88 7.95 1.71 5.33
C LEU A 88 7.10 1.70 6.61
N PRO A 89 6.41 2.80 6.95
CA PRO A 89 5.41 2.80 8.01
C PRO A 89 4.25 1.82 7.75
N PHE A 90 3.39 1.63 8.76
CA PHE A 90 2.17 0.80 8.69
C PHE A 90 2.42 -0.67 8.30
N GLN A 91 3.58 -1.22 8.67
CA GLN A 91 3.96 -2.61 8.36
C GLN A 91 4.06 -2.87 6.85
N PHE A 92 4.71 -1.97 6.12
CA PHE A 92 5.04 -2.20 4.72
C PHE A 92 6.55 -2.27 4.50
N ALA A 93 6.95 -2.91 3.41
CA ALA A 93 8.30 -2.87 2.85
C ALA A 93 8.27 -2.26 1.45
N LEU A 94 9.32 -1.53 1.12
CA LEU A 94 9.59 -1.05 -0.23
C LEU A 94 10.78 -1.80 -0.79
N GLY A 95 10.56 -2.54 -1.87
CA GLY A 95 11.60 -3.14 -2.69
C GLY A 95 11.78 -2.36 -3.99
N ILE A 96 13.02 -2.09 -4.37
CA ILE A 96 13.34 -1.31 -5.57
C ILE A 96 14.47 -2.01 -6.31
N ILE A 97 14.29 -2.20 -7.61
CA ILE A 97 15.27 -2.82 -8.50
C ILE A 97 15.79 -1.79 -9.49
N TYR A 98 17.10 -1.72 -9.62
CA TYR A 98 17.84 -0.86 -10.52
C TYR A 98 18.73 -1.68 -11.46
N GLU A 99 19.12 -1.06 -12.58
CA GLU A 99 20.27 -1.48 -13.36
C GLU A 99 21.56 -1.47 -12.50
N PRO A 100 22.56 -2.30 -12.82
CA PRO A 100 23.79 -2.40 -12.03
C PRO A 100 24.72 -1.19 -12.19
N ASP A 101 24.49 -0.30 -13.16
CA ASP A 101 25.33 0.86 -13.45
C ASP A 101 25.03 2.09 -12.57
N VAL A 102 23.98 2.03 -11.74
CA VAL A 102 23.57 3.13 -10.88
C VAL A 102 24.53 3.31 -9.70
N PRO A 103 25.11 4.50 -9.50
CA PRO A 103 25.96 4.76 -8.33
C PRO A 103 25.20 4.53 -7.01
N LEU A 104 25.79 3.75 -6.09
CA LEU A 104 25.17 3.39 -4.80
C LEU A 104 24.67 4.58 -3.97
N GLY A 105 25.38 5.71 -4.04
CA GLY A 105 24.96 6.95 -3.37
C GLY A 105 23.63 7.47 -3.90
N LEU A 106 23.40 7.38 -5.22
CA LEU A 106 22.17 7.82 -5.86
C LEU A 106 21.01 6.85 -5.60
N VAL A 107 21.28 5.53 -5.57
CA VAL A 107 20.28 4.52 -5.18
C VAL A 107 19.62 4.90 -3.86
N ARG A 108 20.40 5.27 -2.84
CA ARG A 108 19.87 5.64 -1.52
C ARG A 108 19.02 6.90 -1.55
N VAL A 109 19.42 7.88 -2.37
CA VAL A 109 18.67 9.12 -2.55
C VAL A 109 17.33 8.84 -3.23
N PHE A 110 17.35 8.10 -4.35
CA PHE A 110 16.13 7.73 -5.07
C PHE A 110 15.21 6.85 -4.22
N ALA A 111 15.75 5.87 -3.50
CA ALA A 111 14.98 5.04 -2.58
C ALA A 111 14.31 5.85 -1.46
N SER A 112 14.93 6.96 -1.03
CA SER A 112 14.35 7.87 -0.04
C SER A 112 13.27 8.77 -0.62
N GLN A 113 13.46 9.23 -1.86
CA GLN A 113 12.45 9.99 -2.58
C GLN A 113 11.18 9.15 -2.85
N ILE A 114 11.35 7.93 -3.38
CA ILE A 114 10.24 7.00 -3.63
C ILE A 114 9.52 6.68 -2.31
N ALA A 115 10.27 6.34 -1.26
CA ALA A 115 9.69 6.03 0.04
C ALA A 115 8.89 7.20 0.62
N GLY A 116 9.34 8.44 0.46
CA GLY A 116 8.61 9.63 0.90
C GLY A 116 7.23 9.73 0.24
N HIS A 117 7.17 9.61 -1.09
CA HIS A 117 5.92 9.65 -1.84
C HIS A 117 4.97 8.51 -1.48
N ILE A 118 5.49 7.28 -1.38
CA ILE A 118 4.66 6.12 -1.02
C ILE A 118 4.15 6.24 0.41
N THR A 119 4.99 6.71 1.35
CA THR A 119 4.60 6.89 2.74
C THR A 119 3.44 7.87 2.88
N SER A 120 3.48 9.02 2.19
CA SER A 120 2.36 9.97 2.25
C SER A 120 1.05 9.37 1.74
N GLN A 121 1.10 8.53 0.70
CA GLN A 121 -0.08 7.84 0.18
C GLN A 121 -0.59 6.79 1.17
N LEU A 122 0.31 6.01 1.80
CA LEU A 122 -0.06 5.04 2.83
C LEU A 122 -0.68 5.72 4.07
N GLU A 123 -0.21 6.90 4.47
CA GLU A 123 -0.81 7.69 5.55
C GLU A 123 -2.23 8.14 5.22
N ASP A 124 -2.51 8.50 3.97
CA ASP A 124 -3.86 8.84 3.52
C ASP A 124 -4.76 7.61 3.54
N ILE A 125 -4.29 6.47 3.04
CA ILE A 125 -5.02 5.19 3.07
C ILE A 125 -5.30 4.76 4.51
N ALA A 126 -4.32 4.84 5.40
CA ALA A 126 -4.47 4.50 6.81
C ALA A 126 -5.47 5.42 7.53
N ARG A 127 -5.43 6.74 7.24
CA ARG A 127 -6.42 7.70 7.76
C ARG A 127 -7.83 7.41 7.26
N GLN A 128 -7.96 7.00 5.99
CA GLN A 128 -9.24 6.57 5.42
C GLN A 128 -9.76 5.32 6.11
N ALA A 129 -8.96 4.26 6.20
CA ALA A 129 -9.34 3.01 6.87
C ALA A 129 -9.69 3.20 8.36
N GLY A 130 -8.98 4.10 9.07
CA GLY A 130 -9.25 4.42 10.47
C GLY A 130 -10.46 5.34 10.70
N SER A 131 -11.01 5.97 9.65
CA SER A 131 -12.21 6.81 9.78
C SER A 131 -13.47 5.95 9.87
N ARG A 132 -14.49 6.40 10.62
CA ARG A 132 -15.78 5.68 10.71
C ARG A 132 -16.39 5.42 9.32
N GLY A 133 -16.29 6.39 8.41
CA GLY A 133 -16.71 6.21 7.03
C GLY A 133 -15.93 5.13 6.28
N GLY A 134 -14.62 5.01 6.52
CA GLY A 134 -13.79 3.98 5.91
C GLY A 134 -14.11 2.60 6.44
N VAL A 135 -14.28 2.47 7.76
CA VAL A 135 -14.71 1.22 8.40
C VAL A 135 -16.06 0.74 7.85
N LEU A 136 -17.04 1.64 7.70
CA LEU A 136 -18.34 1.32 7.11
C LEU A 136 -18.22 0.87 5.65
N LEU A 137 -17.37 1.53 4.87
CA LEU A 137 -17.16 1.21 3.46
C LEU A 137 -16.46 -0.16 3.30
N ASP A 138 -15.44 -0.44 4.11
CA ASP A 138 -14.74 -1.73 4.13
C ASP A 138 -15.68 -2.85 4.58
N TYR A 139 -16.52 -2.60 5.60
CA TYR A 139 -17.55 -3.53 6.02
C TYR A 139 -18.52 -3.85 4.88
N ALA A 140 -19.00 -2.83 4.16
CA ALA A 140 -19.87 -3.01 3.01
C ALA A 140 -19.20 -3.81 1.88
N LEU A 141 -17.93 -3.52 1.57
CA LEU A 141 -17.17 -4.22 0.54
C LEU A 141 -16.92 -5.70 0.87
N GLY A 142 -16.73 -6.03 2.16
CA GLY A 142 -16.53 -7.41 2.61
C GLY A 142 -17.79 -8.26 2.65
N HIS A 143 -18.97 -7.65 2.80
CA HIS A 143 -20.24 -8.36 2.99
C HIS A 143 -21.17 -8.33 1.76
N LEU A 144 -20.88 -7.49 0.76
CA LEU A 144 -21.71 -7.39 -0.44
C LEU A 144 -21.22 -8.29 -1.59
N PRO A 145 -22.14 -8.90 -2.35
CA PRO A 145 -21.80 -9.88 -3.38
C PRO A 145 -21.07 -9.30 -4.61
N GLU A 146 -21.14 -7.98 -4.84
CA GLU A 146 -20.48 -7.31 -5.96
C GLU A 146 -19.63 -6.10 -5.50
N PRO A 147 -18.38 -6.33 -5.06
CA PRO A 147 -17.52 -5.27 -4.50
C PRO A 147 -17.32 -4.08 -5.44
N SER A 148 -17.25 -4.33 -6.75
CA SER A 148 -17.05 -3.30 -7.77
C SER A 148 -18.24 -2.35 -7.94
N THR A 149 -19.44 -2.70 -7.45
CA THR A 149 -20.64 -1.86 -7.60
C THR A 149 -21.08 -1.19 -6.29
N VAL A 150 -20.48 -1.56 -5.16
CA VAL A 150 -20.82 -1.06 -3.82
C VAL A 150 -20.76 0.47 -3.75
N VAL A 151 -19.63 1.07 -4.10
CA VAL A 151 -19.43 2.53 -4.04
C VAL A 151 -20.47 3.27 -4.88
N ARG A 152 -20.78 2.75 -6.07
CA ARG A 152 -21.80 3.33 -6.96
C ARG A 152 -23.21 3.22 -6.37
N ARG A 153 -23.56 2.07 -5.78
CA ARG A 153 -24.87 1.87 -5.13
C ARG A 153 -25.02 2.78 -3.91
N LEU A 154 -23.96 2.91 -3.11
CA LEU A 154 -23.92 3.80 -1.95
C LEU A 154 -24.05 5.26 -2.39
N SER A 155 -23.35 5.68 -3.45
CA SER A 155 -23.49 7.04 -4.01
C SER A 155 -24.93 7.34 -4.43
N LEU A 156 -25.59 6.42 -5.15
CA LEU A 156 -26.98 6.60 -5.60
C LEU A 156 -27.99 6.61 -4.45
N ARG A 157 -27.74 5.85 -3.37
CA ARG A 157 -28.62 5.76 -2.20
C ARG A 157 -28.47 6.95 -1.26
N THR A 158 -27.24 7.39 -1.02
CA THR A 158 -26.91 8.43 -0.04
C THR A 158 -26.92 9.84 -0.66
N GLY A 159 -26.78 9.94 -1.98
CA GLY A 159 -26.54 11.20 -2.68
C GLY A 159 -25.11 11.73 -2.53
N ILE A 160 -24.22 11.00 -1.85
CA ILE A 160 -22.82 11.39 -1.67
C ILE A 160 -22.08 11.16 -3.00
N PRO A 161 -21.35 12.16 -3.53
CA PRO A 161 -20.57 12.00 -4.75
C PRO A 161 -19.56 10.85 -4.64
N MET A 162 -19.35 10.13 -5.74
CA MET A 162 -18.38 9.03 -5.77
C MET A 162 -16.97 9.46 -5.36
N ASP A 163 -16.52 10.64 -5.80
CA ASP A 163 -15.20 11.18 -5.44
C ASP A 163 -15.04 11.35 -3.92
N THR A 164 -16.12 11.73 -3.23
CA THR A 164 -16.15 11.86 -1.77
C THR A 164 -16.19 10.49 -1.08
N LEU A 165 -16.93 9.52 -1.63
CA LEU A 165 -16.92 8.14 -1.11
C LEU A 165 -15.59 7.42 -1.31
N HIS A 166 -14.80 7.83 -2.31
CA HIS A 166 -13.41 7.37 -2.48
C HIS A 166 -12.44 7.99 -1.46
N GLN A 167 -12.89 8.99 -0.70
CA GLN A 167 -12.12 9.65 0.36
C GLN A 167 -12.92 9.66 1.67
N PRO A 168 -13.22 8.47 2.25
CA PRO A 168 -14.18 8.36 3.34
C PRO A 168 -13.76 9.08 4.63
N ALA A 169 -12.46 9.41 4.78
CA ALA A 169 -11.96 10.26 5.88
C ALA A 169 -12.48 11.69 5.86
N LEU A 170 -12.97 12.18 4.72
CA LEU A 170 -13.49 13.54 4.56
C LEU A 170 -15.00 13.63 4.74
N LEU A 171 -15.68 12.50 4.96
CA LEU A 171 -17.12 12.49 5.17
C LEU A 171 -17.47 13.27 6.43
N SER A 172 -18.43 14.18 6.31
CA SER A 172 -19.02 14.83 7.47
C SER A 172 -19.77 13.83 8.33
N GLU A 173 -20.05 14.19 9.58
CA GLU A 173 -20.83 13.33 10.51
C GLU A 173 -22.19 12.93 9.91
N LYS A 174 -22.88 13.90 9.30
CA LYS A 174 -24.16 13.66 8.62
C LYS A 174 -24.03 12.72 7.41
N GLU A 175 -22.96 12.87 6.61
CA GLU A 175 -22.72 11.97 5.48
C GLU A 175 -22.33 10.56 5.94
N THR A 176 -21.62 10.47 7.07
CA THR A 176 -21.28 9.18 7.69
C THR A 176 -22.53 8.47 8.20
N GLU A 177 -23.47 9.18 8.83
CA GLU A 177 -24.77 8.63 9.24
C GLU A 177 -25.61 8.16 8.03
N LEU A 178 -25.64 8.95 6.95
CA LEU A 178 -26.32 8.55 5.71
C LEU A 178 -25.69 7.30 5.10
N LEU A 179 -24.36 7.22 5.12
CA LEU A 179 -23.61 6.07 4.64
C LEU A 179 -23.93 4.82 5.48
N GLU A 180 -23.91 4.94 6.81
CA GLU A 180 -24.24 3.85 7.73
C GLU A 180 -25.66 3.33 7.49
N GLY A 181 -26.65 4.23 7.43
CA GLY A 181 -28.03 3.85 7.12
C GLY A 181 -28.15 3.15 5.78
N ALA A 182 -27.45 3.62 4.75
CA ALA A 182 -27.46 2.97 3.44
C ALA A 182 -26.79 1.59 3.45
N VAL A 183 -25.71 1.40 4.20
CA VAL A 183 -25.05 0.09 4.34
C VAL A 183 -25.96 -0.89 5.10
N CYS A 184 -26.57 -0.45 6.20
CA CYS A 184 -27.58 -1.22 6.95
C CYS A 184 -28.75 -1.65 6.05
N ASP A 185 -29.34 -0.71 5.31
CA ASP A 185 -30.46 -0.96 4.39
C ASP A 185 -30.12 -1.98 3.30
N ILE A 186 -28.91 -1.89 2.74
CA ILE A 186 -28.46 -2.80 1.68
C ILE A 186 -28.20 -4.20 2.23
N LEU A 187 -27.65 -4.31 3.44
CA LEU A 187 -27.34 -5.58 4.09
C LEU A 187 -28.55 -6.19 4.82
N GLY A 188 -29.62 -5.42 5.02
CA GLY A 188 -30.82 -5.85 5.74
C GLY A 188 -30.59 -6.04 7.25
N VAL A 189 -29.65 -5.28 7.83
CA VAL A 189 -29.33 -5.29 9.26
C VAL A 189 -29.79 -4.00 9.93
N GLU A 190 -30.21 -4.07 11.19
CA GLU A 190 -30.68 -2.88 11.90
C GLU A 190 -29.53 -1.95 12.28
N HIS A 191 -28.41 -2.49 12.75
CA HIS A 191 -27.20 -1.76 13.14
C HIS A 191 -25.95 -2.59 12.82
N ILE A 192 -24.84 -1.92 12.50
CA ILE A 192 -23.55 -2.55 12.28
C ILE A 192 -22.73 -2.41 13.56
N GLU A 193 -22.40 -3.53 14.21
CA GLU A 193 -21.45 -3.54 15.33
C GLU A 193 -20.03 -3.43 14.79
N LEU A 194 -19.56 -2.20 14.66
CA LEU A 194 -18.17 -1.92 14.31
C LEU A 194 -17.30 -2.11 15.56
N ALA A 195 -16.39 -3.08 15.53
CA ALA A 195 -15.39 -3.23 16.58
C ALA A 195 -14.52 -1.96 16.61
N SER A 196 -14.61 -1.23 17.72
CA SER A 196 -13.84 -0.02 18.01
C SER A 196 -12.35 -0.31 18.20
#